data_AF-A0A1G4M8I2-F1
#
_entry.id   AF-A0A1G4M8I2-F1
#
_cell.length_a   1.000
_cell.length_b   1.000
_cell.length_c   1.000
_cell.angle_alpha   90.00
_cell.angle_beta   90.00
_cell.angle_gamma   90.00
#
_symmetry.space_group_name_H-M   'P 1'
#
loop_
_entity.id
_entity.type
_entity.pdbx_description
1 polymer ?
#
loop_
_entity_poly.entity_id
_entity_poly.type
_entity_poly.pdbx_seq_one_letter_code
_entity_poly.pdbx_strand_id
1 'polypeptide(L)'
;MAVRKLIRKKEKAKKDPLALQRVVWTAGHAITLVCGGVYAVFYLFQLLTCYRYRSWKTLFLIARPPPREPAGWLLWLWRLTPQLVYRLSLVGVITAYTVSNYQSWVQLNPTWYDLLSKENFQSILIATLWLFSRASLFKLVPFLLNSYLHLTVKKDVNEQEATLKNKQILHVMAYSELVIIGTLLWDTLTFKDGTSGFVLVLFLGIYWLRLNFSPYAQVTLLRILLRIDKKVPASKKKQWEDIKNFLYLRIEENKKNRRAVESRL
;
A
#
# COMPACT_ATOMS: atom_id res chain seq x y z
N MET A 1 51.40 -48.68 4.44
CA MET A 1 50.54 -47.87 3.54
C MET A 1 49.83 -46.81 4.37
N ALA A 2 50.09 -45.52 4.13
CA ALA A 2 49.44 -44.44 4.87
C ALA A 2 48.04 -44.17 4.30
N VAL A 3 47.00 -44.41 5.10
CA VAL A 3 45.61 -44.12 4.73
C VAL A 3 45.42 -42.60 4.75
N ARG A 4 45.35 -41.98 3.56
CA ARG A 4 44.96 -40.56 3.41
C ARG A 4 43.54 -40.39 3.96
N LYS A 5 43.41 -39.74 5.11
CA LYS A 5 42.11 -39.25 5.62
C LYS A 5 41.59 -38.18 4.65
N LEU A 6 40.62 -38.55 3.82
CA LEU A 6 39.82 -37.61 3.02
C LEU A 6 39.02 -36.73 3.98
N ILE A 7 39.49 -35.50 4.21
CA ILE A 7 38.73 -34.46 4.92
C ILE A 7 37.57 -34.05 3.99
N ARG A 8 36.41 -34.71 4.13
CA ARG A 8 35.18 -34.23 3.49
C ARG A 8 34.78 -32.90 4.14
N LYS A 9 34.71 -31.84 3.34
CA LYS A 9 34.14 -30.55 3.73
C LYS A 9 32.72 -30.82 4.25
N LYS A 10 32.44 -30.48 5.52
CA LYS A 10 31.07 -30.55 6.07
C LYS A 10 30.15 -29.83 5.09
N GLU A 11 29.15 -30.55 4.55
CA GLU A 11 28.09 -29.92 3.77
C GLU A 11 27.49 -28.81 4.64
N LYS A 12 27.45 -27.58 4.10
CA LYS A 12 26.83 -26.47 4.81
C LYS A 12 25.39 -26.88 5.08
N ALA A 13 24.98 -26.92 6.34
CA ALA A 13 23.61 -27.21 6.74
C ALA A 13 22.66 -26.40 5.84
N LYS A 14 21.73 -27.09 5.16
CA LYS A 14 20.74 -26.45 4.30
C LYS A 14 20.02 -25.39 5.14
N LYS A 15 20.24 -24.11 4.85
CA LYS A 15 19.52 -23.02 5.51
C LYS A 15 18.04 -23.23 5.26
N ASP A 16 17.24 -23.20 6.33
CA ASP A 16 15.79 -23.30 6.23
C ASP A 16 15.26 -22.13 5.35
N PRO A 17 14.71 -22.41 4.16
CA PRO A 17 14.23 -21.36 3.26
C PRO A 17 13.08 -20.55 3.88
N LEU A 18 12.27 -21.16 4.76
CA LEU A 18 11.16 -20.48 5.43
C LEU A 18 11.66 -19.47 6.46
N ALA A 19 12.72 -19.80 7.19
CA ALA A 19 13.36 -18.88 8.12
C ALA A 19 13.93 -17.66 7.39
N LEU A 20 14.59 -17.87 6.24
CA LEU A 20 15.10 -16.78 5.42
C LEU A 20 13.97 -15.88 4.90
N GLN A 21 12.90 -16.47 4.35
CA GLN A 21 11.75 -15.72 3.88
C GLN A 21 11.11 -14.90 4.99
N ARG A 22 10.96 -15.45 6.19
CA ARG A 22 10.42 -14.72 7.35
C ARG A 22 11.29 -13.53 7.74
N VAL A 23 12.62 -13.67 7.68
CA VAL A 23 13.55 -12.56 7.94
C VAL A 23 13.40 -11.48 6.88
N VAL A 24 13.39 -11.85 5.60
CA VAL A 24 13.21 -10.89 4.49
C VAL A 24 11.86 -10.17 4.57
N TRP A 25 10.80 -10.91 4.88
CA TRP A 25 9.45 -10.36 5.07
C TRP A 25 9.40 -9.36 6.22
N THR A 26 9.98 -9.71 7.37
CA THR A 26 10.04 -8.84 8.55
C THR A 26 10.89 -7.60 8.28
N ALA A 27 12.03 -7.79 7.62
CA ALA A 27 12.91 -6.69 7.21
C ALA A 27 12.22 -5.74 6.24
N GLY A 28 11.45 -6.26 5.27
CA GLY A 28 10.67 -5.45 4.34
C GLY A 28 9.68 -4.53 5.05
N HIS A 29 8.85 -5.08 5.94
CA HIS A 29 7.91 -4.29 6.74
C HIS A 29 8.61 -3.32 7.69
N ALA A 30 9.71 -3.72 8.32
CA ALA A 30 10.50 -2.84 9.18
C ALA A 30 11.10 -1.67 8.41
N ILE A 31 11.67 -1.91 7.22
CA ILE A 31 12.18 -0.86 6.34
C ILE A 31 11.06 0.09 5.94
N THR A 32 9.89 -0.43 5.56
CA THR A 32 8.72 0.41 5.23
C THR A 32 8.34 1.32 6.38
N LEU A 33 8.26 0.81 7.61
CA LEU A 33 7.88 1.61 8.78
C LEU A 33 8.95 2.63 9.16
N VAL A 34 10.21 2.22 9.26
CA VAL A 34 11.31 3.10 9.68
C VAL A 34 11.53 4.17 8.63
N CYS A 35 11.72 3.79 7.36
CA CYS A 35 11.94 4.76 6.30
C CYS A 35 10.70 5.62 6.09
N GLY A 36 9.51 5.04 5.91
CA GLY A 36 8.32 5.86 5.69
C GLY A 36 7.96 6.75 6.89
N GLY A 37 8.28 6.32 8.12
CA GLY A 37 8.18 7.15 9.33
C GLY A 37 9.15 8.34 9.32
N VAL A 38 10.43 8.11 8.98
CA VAL A 38 11.41 9.18 8.81
C VAL A 38 10.96 10.16 7.72
N TYR A 39 10.48 9.66 6.57
CA TYR A 39 9.92 10.50 5.51
C TYR A 39 8.72 11.31 5.99
N ALA A 40 7.81 10.71 6.77
CA ALA A 40 6.66 11.41 7.34
C ALA A 40 7.09 12.56 8.25
N VAL A 41 8.10 12.36 9.10
CA VAL A 41 8.67 13.42 9.94
C VAL A 41 9.25 14.55 9.08
N PHE A 42 10.03 14.24 8.05
CA PHE A 42 10.55 15.24 7.11
C PHE A 42 9.44 16.03 6.42
N TYR A 43 8.42 15.32 5.93
CA TYR A 43 7.27 15.92 5.26
C TYR A 43 6.50 16.87 6.18
N LEU A 44 6.20 16.43 7.41
CA LEU A 44 5.50 17.24 8.41
C LEU A 44 6.35 18.43 8.88
N PHE A 45 7.65 18.24 9.10
CA PHE A 45 8.56 19.32 9.45
C PHE A 45 8.58 20.40 8.36
N GLN A 46 8.65 20.01 7.09
CA GLN A 46 8.64 20.94 5.96
C GLN A 46 7.28 21.65 5.83
N LEU A 47 6.18 20.95 6.11
CA LEU A 47 4.84 21.52 6.14
C LEU A 47 4.67 22.58 7.24
N LEU A 48 5.23 22.34 8.43
CA LEU A 48 5.11 23.23 9.59
C LEU A 48 6.04 24.45 9.51
N THR A 49 7.27 24.28 9.01
CA THR A 49 8.30 25.33 9.04
C THR A 49 8.26 26.28 7.85
N CYS A 50 7.79 25.84 6.68
CA CYS A 50 7.76 26.69 5.50
C CYS A 50 6.36 27.32 5.35
N TYR A 51 6.25 28.61 5.65
CA TYR A 51 5.01 29.41 5.59
C TYR A 51 4.22 29.24 4.27
N ARG A 52 4.93 29.06 3.14
CA ARG A 52 4.33 28.81 1.82
C ARG A 52 3.51 27.51 1.75
N TYR A 53 3.78 26.51 2.59
CA TYR A 53 3.09 25.20 2.61
C TYR A 53 1.97 25.11 3.66
N ARG A 54 1.75 26.16 4.46
CA ARG A 54 0.66 26.24 5.45
C ARG A 54 -0.73 26.40 4.82
N SER A 55 -0.81 26.74 3.53
CA SER A 55 -2.07 26.79 2.79
C SER A 55 -2.47 25.39 2.32
N TRP A 56 -3.76 25.04 2.43
CA TRP A 56 -4.28 23.76 1.92
C TRP A 56 -4.02 23.58 0.41
N LYS A 57 -3.86 24.68 -0.34
CA LYS A 57 -3.51 24.66 -1.77
C LYS A 57 -2.09 24.13 -2.02
N THR A 58 -1.19 24.32 -1.06
CA THR A 58 0.24 24.01 -1.15
C THR A 58 0.65 22.75 -0.39
N LEU A 59 -0.24 22.16 0.40
CA LEU A 59 -0.03 20.87 1.08
C LEU A 59 0.32 19.74 0.10
N PHE A 60 -0.24 19.81 -1.12
CA PHE A 60 0.07 18.89 -2.23
C PHE A 60 1.29 19.31 -3.08
N LEU A 61 1.97 20.42 -2.74
CA LEU A 61 3.01 21.05 -3.58
C LEU A 61 4.46 20.74 -3.15
N ILE A 62 4.71 19.77 -2.28
CA ILE A 62 6.08 19.39 -1.90
C ILE A 62 6.71 18.59 -3.05
N ALA A 63 7.28 19.29 -4.04
CA ALA A 63 8.08 18.68 -5.11
C ALA A 63 9.46 19.30 -5.23
N ARG A 64 9.63 20.57 -4.88
CA ARG A 64 10.93 21.23 -5.03
C ARG A 64 11.28 21.93 -3.74
N PRO A 65 12.33 21.50 -3.02
CA PRO A 65 12.94 22.38 -2.02
C PRO A 65 13.31 23.69 -2.73
N PRO A 66 13.27 24.84 -2.02
CA PRO A 66 13.59 26.13 -2.61
C PRO A 66 14.97 26.06 -3.30
N PRO A 67 15.19 26.82 -4.38
CA PRO A 67 16.41 26.81 -5.17
C PRO A 67 17.55 27.52 -4.43
N ARG A 68 17.80 27.18 -3.17
CA ARG A 68 19.04 27.54 -2.50
C ARG A 68 20.09 26.55 -2.96
N GLU A 69 21.15 27.07 -3.58
CA GLU A 69 22.31 26.26 -3.92
C GLU A 69 22.87 25.66 -2.62
N PRO A 70 23.12 24.34 -2.58
CA PRO A 70 23.63 23.71 -1.38
C PRO A 70 25.07 24.19 -1.16
N ALA A 71 25.29 24.95 -0.08
CA ALA A 71 26.62 25.44 0.29
C ALA A 71 27.59 24.32 0.79
N GLY A 72 27.21 23.04 0.67
CA GLY A 72 28.06 21.90 1.06
C GLY A 72 27.42 20.52 0.86
N TRP A 73 28.27 19.48 0.91
CA TRP A 73 27.87 18.07 0.71
C TRP A 73 26.82 17.58 1.73
N LEU A 74 26.87 18.10 2.96
CA LEU A 74 25.95 17.73 4.03
C LEU A 74 24.52 18.25 3.76
N LEU A 75 24.41 19.48 3.26
CA LEU A 75 23.14 20.08 2.80
C LEU A 75 22.61 19.38 1.55
N TRP A 76 23.50 18.95 0.66
CA TRP A 76 23.14 18.14 -0.50
C TRP A 76 22.57 16.77 -0.08
N LEU A 77 23.21 16.08 0.88
CA LEU A 77 22.74 14.82 1.43
C LEU A 77 21.34 15.00 2.05
N TRP A 78 21.17 16.02 2.91
CA TRP A 78 19.90 16.33 3.56
C TRP A 78 18.77 16.60 2.57
N ARG A 79 19.08 17.19 1.41
CA ARG A 79 18.12 17.44 0.33
C ARG A 79 17.66 16.14 -0.35
N LEU A 80 18.55 15.15 -0.47
CA LEU A 80 18.24 13.86 -1.09
C LEU A 80 17.58 12.88 -0.11
N THR A 81 17.84 13.02 1.20
CA THR A 81 17.34 12.11 2.23
C THR A 81 15.84 11.84 2.12
N PRO A 82 14.94 12.83 1.98
CA PRO A 82 13.50 12.54 1.90
C PRO A 82 13.13 11.67 0.70
N GLN A 83 13.75 11.90 -0.46
CA GLN A 83 13.47 11.12 -1.67
C GLN A 83 14.01 9.70 -1.57
N LEU A 84 15.21 9.53 -1.03
CA LEU A 84 15.82 8.21 -0.81
C LEU A 84 15.01 7.39 0.17
N VAL A 85 14.66 7.99 1.31
CA VAL A 85 13.91 7.34 2.38
C VAL A 85 12.48 6.97 1.91
N TYR A 86 11.82 7.83 1.12
CA TYR A 86 10.53 7.50 0.48
C TYR A 86 10.65 6.27 -0.44
N ARG A 87 11.66 6.25 -1.32
CA ARG A 87 11.87 5.14 -2.27
C ARG A 87 12.25 3.84 -1.55
N LEU A 88 13.11 3.90 -0.54
CA LEU A 88 13.46 2.74 0.29
C LEU A 88 12.25 2.18 1.02
N SER A 89 11.34 3.02 1.51
CA SER A 89 10.07 2.58 2.08
C SER A 89 9.25 1.75 1.09
N LEU A 90 9.16 2.17 -0.17
CA LEU A 90 8.45 1.45 -1.24
C LEU A 90 9.17 0.16 -1.65
N VAL A 91 10.51 0.15 -1.66
CA VAL A 91 11.27 -1.09 -1.87
C VAL A 91 10.96 -2.10 -0.77
N GLY A 92 10.90 -1.66 0.50
CA GLY A 92 10.49 -2.50 1.63
C GLY A 92 9.10 -3.11 1.44
N VAL A 93 8.15 -2.33 0.93
CA VAL A 93 6.80 -2.79 0.57
C VAL A 93 6.88 -3.88 -0.47
N ILE A 94 7.52 -3.60 -1.61
CA ILE A 94 7.66 -4.57 -2.71
C ILE A 94 8.29 -5.87 -2.20
N THR A 95 9.36 -5.79 -1.40
CA THR A 95 10.03 -6.96 -0.82
C THR A 95 9.08 -7.78 0.06
N ALA A 96 8.40 -7.14 1.02
CA ALA A 96 7.52 -7.84 1.94
C ALA A 96 6.36 -8.54 1.22
N TYR A 97 5.67 -7.82 0.33
CA TYR A 97 4.55 -8.38 -0.42
C TYR A 97 4.98 -9.42 -1.45
N THR A 98 6.19 -9.30 -2.03
CA THR A 98 6.73 -10.33 -2.93
C THR A 98 6.92 -11.64 -2.18
N VAL A 99 7.46 -11.59 -0.95
CA VAL A 99 7.58 -12.79 -0.11
C VAL A 99 6.22 -13.38 0.24
N SER A 100 5.25 -12.55 0.68
CA SER A 100 3.89 -13.02 0.98
C SER A 100 3.22 -13.67 -0.23
N ASN A 101 3.38 -13.06 -1.41
CA ASN A 101 2.81 -13.58 -2.65
C ASN A 101 3.50 -14.88 -3.06
N TYR A 102 4.83 -14.95 -2.97
CA TYR A 102 5.58 -16.17 -3.24
C TYR A 102 5.15 -17.32 -2.32
N GLN A 103 5.02 -17.07 -1.02
CA GLN A 103 4.57 -18.08 -0.05
C GLN A 103 3.16 -18.60 -0.34
N SER A 104 2.27 -17.73 -0.81
CA SER A 104 0.89 -18.10 -1.14
C SER A 104 0.79 -19.02 -2.36
N TRP A 105 1.75 -18.94 -3.29
CA TRP A 105 1.64 -19.55 -4.61
C TRP A 105 2.76 -20.53 -4.96
N VAL A 106 3.76 -20.74 -4.10
CA VAL A 106 4.92 -21.60 -4.39
C VAL A 106 4.53 -23.03 -4.78
N GLN A 107 3.35 -23.51 -4.36
CA GLN A 107 2.83 -24.85 -4.69
C GLN A 107 1.70 -24.83 -5.74
N LEU A 108 1.19 -23.66 -6.08
CA LEU A 108 -0.05 -23.47 -6.84
C LEU A 108 0.30 -22.57 -8.01
N ASN A 109 0.84 -23.13 -9.11
CA ASN A 109 1.25 -22.39 -10.31
C ASN A 109 0.15 -21.40 -10.77
N PRO A 110 0.21 -20.11 -10.40
CA PRO A 110 -0.94 -19.24 -10.52
C PRO A 110 -1.04 -18.68 -11.93
N THR A 111 -2.26 -18.47 -12.40
CA THR A 111 -2.48 -17.68 -13.62
C THR A 111 -2.33 -16.18 -13.31
N TRP A 112 -2.18 -15.35 -14.35
CA TRP A 112 -2.12 -13.90 -14.19
C TRP A 112 -3.38 -13.31 -13.54
N TYR A 113 -4.55 -13.90 -13.80
CA TYR A 113 -5.82 -13.49 -13.19
C TYR A 113 -5.84 -13.80 -11.69
N ASP A 114 -5.30 -14.95 -11.30
CA ASP A 114 -5.18 -15.33 -9.90
C ASP A 114 -4.30 -14.35 -9.13
N LEU A 115 -3.17 -13.95 -9.72
CA LEU A 115 -2.29 -12.93 -9.15
C LEU A 115 -3.00 -11.58 -9.02
N LEU A 116 -3.65 -11.10 -10.08
CA LEU A 116 -4.37 -9.82 -10.09
C LEU A 116 -5.52 -9.75 -9.07
N SER A 117 -6.09 -10.89 -8.70
CA SER A 117 -7.13 -10.97 -7.66
C SER A 117 -6.60 -10.77 -6.23
N LYS A 118 -5.30 -10.99 -6.01
CA LYS A 118 -4.72 -10.95 -4.65
C LYS A 118 -4.31 -9.54 -4.25
N GLU A 119 -4.71 -9.16 -3.04
CA GLU A 119 -4.38 -7.85 -2.45
C GLU A 119 -2.87 -7.60 -2.35
N ASN A 120 -2.07 -8.64 -2.09
CA ASN A 120 -0.61 -8.54 -2.02
C ASN A 120 -0.02 -8.13 -3.37
N PHE A 121 -0.47 -8.74 -4.47
CA PHE A 121 0.01 -8.42 -5.80
C PHE A 121 -0.47 -7.04 -6.26
N GLN A 122 -1.75 -6.70 -6.01
CA GLN A 122 -2.26 -5.35 -6.24
C GLN A 122 -1.44 -4.30 -5.48
N SER A 123 -1.00 -4.60 -4.25
CA SER A 123 -0.14 -3.73 -3.44
C SER A 123 1.26 -3.55 -4.04
N ILE A 124 1.84 -4.59 -4.64
CA ILE A 124 3.10 -4.51 -5.41
C ILE A 124 2.92 -3.59 -6.63
N LEU A 125 1.83 -3.73 -7.38
CA LEU A 125 1.53 -2.86 -8.53
C LEU A 125 1.42 -1.40 -8.10
N ILE A 126 0.69 -1.11 -7.03
CA ILE A 126 0.54 0.24 -6.48
C ILE A 126 1.89 0.79 -6.01
N ALA A 127 2.69 0.00 -5.26
CA ALA A 127 4.00 0.43 -4.79
C ALA A 127 4.97 0.71 -5.94
N THR A 128 4.91 -0.09 -7.00
CA THR A 128 5.70 0.09 -8.22
C THR A 128 5.29 1.38 -8.93
N LEU A 129 3.98 1.63 -9.08
CA LEU A 129 3.46 2.88 -9.62
C LEU A 129 3.96 4.09 -8.80
N TRP A 130 3.99 3.97 -7.48
CA TRP A 130 4.48 5.04 -6.61
C TRP A 130 5.98 5.29 -6.70
N LEU A 131 6.77 4.27 -7.00
CA LEU A 131 8.22 4.37 -7.13
C LEU A 131 8.62 5.29 -8.29
N PHE A 132 7.84 5.26 -9.37
CA PHE A 132 8.05 6.08 -10.57
C PHE A 132 7.21 7.36 -10.59
N SER A 133 6.31 7.54 -9.62
CA SER A 133 5.52 8.76 -9.47
C SER A 133 6.15 9.74 -8.48
N ARG A 134 5.59 10.94 -8.42
CA ARG A 134 5.95 11.94 -7.41
C ARG A 134 5.77 11.43 -5.97
N ALA A 135 6.77 11.67 -5.12
CA ALA A 135 6.71 11.33 -3.69
C ALA A 135 5.61 12.10 -2.95
N SER A 136 4.83 11.39 -2.15
CA SER A 136 3.76 11.98 -1.33
C SER A 136 3.51 11.11 -0.10
N LEU A 137 3.35 11.73 1.06
CA LEU A 137 3.05 11.01 2.31
C LEU A 137 1.74 10.22 2.20
N PHE A 138 0.72 10.79 1.56
CA PHE A 138 -0.59 10.14 1.38
C PHE A 138 -0.48 8.79 0.68
N LYS A 139 0.47 8.64 -0.26
CA LYS A 139 0.72 7.37 -0.98
C LYS A 139 1.34 6.29 -0.09
N LEU A 140 2.07 6.68 0.96
CA LEU A 140 2.69 5.75 1.91
C LEU A 140 1.76 5.34 3.05
N VAL A 141 0.80 6.18 3.44
CA VAL A 141 -0.09 5.92 4.59
C VAL A 141 -0.71 4.51 4.55
N PRO A 142 -1.33 4.04 3.44
CA PRO A 142 -1.89 2.69 3.40
C PRO A 142 -0.84 1.60 3.72
N PHE A 143 0.37 1.73 3.18
CA PHE A 143 1.46 0.76 3.38
C PHE A 143 2.06 0.80 4.78
N LEU A 144 2.14 1.99 5.38
CA LEU A 144 2.59 2.15 6.76
C LEU A 144 1.61 1.51 7.73
N LEU A 145 0.32 1.78 7.57
CA LEU A 145 -0.73 1.15 8.38
C LEU A 145 -0.73 -0.36 8.20
N ASN A 146 -0.59 -0.86 6.97
CA ASN A 146 -0.57 -2.30 6.73
C ASN A 146 0.68 -2.98 7.32
N SER A 147 1.85 -2.37 7.17
CA SER A 147 3.09 -2.89 7.76
C SER A 147 3.04 -2.86 9.28
N TYR A 148 2.42 -1.82 9.86
CA TYR A 148 2.15 -1.76 11.30
C TYR A 148 1.27 -2.92 11.76
N LEU A 149 0.17 -3.20 11.06
CA LEU A 149 -0.71 -4.32 11.39
C LEU A 149 0.03 -5.66 11.30
N HIS A 150 0.82 -5.90 10.25
CA HIS A 150 1.56 -7.15 10.09
C HIS A 150 2.62 -7.40 11.17
N LEU A 151 3.24 -6.35 11.73
CA LEU A 151 4.24 -6.51 12.80
C LEU A 151 3.62 -6.55 14.20
N THR A 152 2.42 -5.98 14.40
CA THR A 152 1.80 -5.85 15.73
C THR A 152 0.76 -6.91 16.04
N VAL A 153 0.10 -7.47 15.01
CA VAL A 153 -0.87 -8.54 15.22
C VAL A 153 -0.13 -9.81 15.65
N LYS A 154 -0.41 -10.27 16.88
CA LYS A 154 0.13 -11.52 17.42
C LYS A 154 -0.35 -12.71 16.58
N LYS A 155 0.56 -13.64 16.29
CA LYS A 155 0.32 -14.82 15.44
C LYS A 155 -0.78 -15.76 15.94
N ASP A 156 -1.09 -15.71 17.23
CA ASP A 156 -2.01 -16.66 17.88
C ASP A 156 -3.47 -16.19 17.87
N VAL A 157 -3.75 -15.01 17.28
CA VAL A 157 -5.11 -14.48 17.17
C VAL A 157 -5.70 -14.92 15.84
N ASN A 158 -6.86 -15.57 15.88
CA ASN A 158 -7.62 -15.94 14.67
C ASN A 158 -7.78 -14.69 13.77
N GLU A 159 -7.52 -14.82 12.47
CA GLU A 159 -7.50 -13.70 11.51
C GLU A 159 -8.78 -12.85 11.58
N GLN A 160 -9.91 -13.49 11.88
CA GLN A 160 -11.21 -12.82 12.04
C GLN A 160 -11.24 -11.91 13.27
N GLU A 161 -10.71 -12.38 14.38
CA GLU A 161 -10.66 -11.63 15.64
C GLU A 161 -9.63 -10.49 15.56
N ALA A 162 -8.52 -10.72 14.87
CA ALA A 162 -7.54 -9.66 14.56
C ALA A 162 -8.15 -8.58 13.65
N THR A 163 -8.98 -8.96 12.69
CA THR A 163 -9.69 -8.03 11.79
C THR A 163 -10.73 -7.20 12.55
N LEU A 164 -11.46 -7.81 13.48
CA LEU A 164 -12.45 -7.11 14.31
C LEU A 164 -11.78 -6.10 15.24
N LYS A 165 -10.69 -6.49 15.92
CA LYS A 165 -9.91 -5.61 16.81
C LYS A 165 -9.32 -4.41 16.07
N ASN A 166 -8.89 -4.60 14.83
CA ASN A 166 -8.22 -3.56 14.04
C ASN A 166 -9.12 -2.87 13.00
N LYS A 167 -10.44 -3.01 13.11
CA LYS A 167 -11.42 -2.47 12.15
C LYS A 167 -11.24 -0.96 11.89
N GLN A 168 -10.87 -0.19 12.92
CA GLN A 168 -10.64 1.25 12.77
C GLN A 168 -9.44 1.53 11.84
N ILE A 169 -8.32 0.83 12.02
CA ILE A 169 -7.11 1.00 11.19
C ILE A 169 -7.40 0.60 9.74
N LEU A 170 -8.15 -0.48 9.53
CA LEU A 170 -8.57 -0.93 8.19
C LEU A 170 -9.47 0.10 7.49
N HIS A 171 -10.39 0.74 8.23
CA HIS A 171 -11.17 1.85 7.66
C HIS A 171 -10.31 3.06 7.34
N VAL A 172 -9.37 3.46 8.21
CA VAL A 172 -8.45 4.57 7.95
C VAL A 172 -7.61 4.30 6.70
N MET A 173 -7.15 3.06 6.52
CA MET A 173 -6.45 2.63 5.31
C MET A 173 -7.32 2.84 4.07
N ALA A 174 -8.56 2.34 4.06
CA ALA A 174 -9.47 2.51 2.95
C ALA A 174 -9.81 4.00 2.66
N TYR A 175 -9.99 4.82 3.69
CA TYR A 175 -10.16 6.26 3.53
C TYR A 175 -8.92 6.92 2.93
N SER A 176 -7.73 6.51 3.34
CA SER A 176 -6.48 7.06 2.80
C SER A 176 -6.32 6.78 1.31
N GLU A 177 -6.77 5.63 0.81
CA GLU A 177 -6.79 5.31 -0.62
C GLU A 177 -7.70 6.26 -1.40
N LEU A 178 -8.87 6.59 -0.85
CA LEU A 178 -9.78 7.56 -1.47
C LEU A 178 -9.23 8.98 -1.43
N VAL A 179 -8.50 9.35 -0.37
CA VAL A 179 -7.76 10.61 -0.33
C VAL A 179 -6.73 10.64 -1.46
N ILE A 180 -5.99 9.56 -1.71
CA ILE A 180 -5.06 9.49 -2.85
C ILE A 180 -5.79 9.75 -4.18
N ILE A 181 -6.95 9.14 -4.42
CA ILE A 181 -7.76 9.42 -5.63
C ILE A 181 -8.08 10.90 -5.72
N GLY A 182 -8.58 11.50 -4.63
CA GLY A 182 -8.88 12.93 -4.59
C GLY A 182 -7.68 13.82 -4.88
N THR A 183 -6.51 13.49 -4.33
CA THR A 183 -5.27 14.24 -4.58
C THR A 183 -4.81 14.13 -6.04
N LEU A 184 -4.85 12.93 -6.63
CA LEU A 184 -4.45 12.71 -8.01
C LEU A 184 -5.43 13.36 -9.00
N LEU A 185 -6.73 13.32 -8.71
CA LEU A 185 -7.74 14.06 -9.47
C LEU A 185 -7.46 15.56 -9.46
N TRP A 186 -7.20 16.12 -8.27
CA TRP A 186 -6.89 17.53 -8.14
C TRP A 186 -5.62 17.92 -8.90
N ASP A 187 -4.55 17.13 -8.78
CA ASP A 187 -3.29 17.38 -9.49
C ASP A 187 -3.42 17.24 -11.01
N THR A 188 -4.29 16.33 -11.47
CA THR A 188 -4.64 16.17 -12.90
C THR A 188 -5.42 17.37 -13.41
N LEU A 189 -6.47 17.81 -12.71
CA LEU A 189 -7.30 18.95 -13.09
C LEU A 189 -6.52 20.27 -13.09
N THR A 190 -5.57 20.41 -12.17
CA THR A 190 -4.70 21.59 -12.08
C THR A 190 -3.48 21.51 -12.99
N PHE A 191 -3.35 20.46 -13.81
CA PHE A 191 -2.23 20.19 -14.73
C PHE A 191 -0.86 20.39 -14.08
N LYS A 192 -0.74 20.15 -12.77
CA LYS A 192 0.46 20.49 -11.99
C LYS A 192 1.65 19.64 -12.39
N ASP A 193 1.41 18.36 -12.62
CA ASP A 193 2.41 17.38 -13.01
C ASP A 193 1.96 16.73 -14.32
N GLY A 194 2.81 16.79 -15.36
CA GLY A 194 2.49 16.22 -16.68
C GLY A 194 2.23 14.70 -16.67
N THR A 195 2.59 14.00 -15.60
CA THR A 195 2.37 12.55 -15.45
C THR A 195 1.20 12.18 -14.53
N SER A 196 0.59 13.16 -13.85
CA SER A 196 -0.46 12.93 -12.84
C SER A 196 -1.69 12.20 -13.39
N GLY A 197 -2.15 12.58 -14.59
CA GLY A 197 -3.29 11.93 -15.25
C GLY A 197 -3.05 10.46 -15.59
N PHE A 198 -1.86 10.11 -16.09
CA PHE A 198 -1.49 8.72 -16.35
C PHE A 198 -1.46 7.89 -15.06
N VAL A 199 -0.87 8.45 -14.01
CA VAL A 199 -0.81 7.82 -12.68
C VAL A 199 -2.21 7.62 -12.10
N LEU A 200 -3.11 8.59 -12.28
CA LEU A 200 -4.51 8.48 -11.87
C LEU A 200 -5.22 7.33 -12.58
N VAL A 201 -5.11 7.24 -13.91
CA VAL A 201 -5.78 6.17 -14.69
C VAL A 201 -5.26 4.79 -14.27
N LEU A 202 -3.94 4.63 -14.15
CA LEU A 202 -3.34 3.37 -13.69
C LEU A 202 -3.79 3.02 -12.27
N PHE A 203 -3.81 3.99 -11.37
CA PHE A 203 -4.26 3.78 -10.00
C PHE A 203 -5.75 3.41 -9.94
N LEU A 204 -6.61 4.05 -10.74
CA LEU A 204 -8.03 3.71 -10.82
C LEU A 204 -8.25 2.30 -11.36
N GLY A 205 -7.45 1.85 -12.33
CA GLY A 205 -7.49 0.47 -12.81
C GLY A 205 -7.16 -0.54 -11.70
N ILE A 206 -6.12 -0.30 -10.90
CA ILE A 206 -5.78 -1.18 -9.78
C ILE A 206 -6.81 -1.06 -8.65
N TYR A 207 -7.34 0.14 -8.38
CA TYR A 207 -8.36 0.37 -7.37
C TYR A 207 -9.68 -0.31 -7.74
N TRP A 208 -10.02 -0.39 -9.03
CA TRP A 208 -11.15 -1.17 -9.51
C TRP A 208 -11.01 -2.65 -9.17
N LEU A 209 -9.80 -3.22 -9.32
CA LEU A 209 -9.52 -4.59 -8.86
C LEU A 209 -9.69 -4.70 -7.33
N ARG A 210 -9.20 -3.73 -6.56
CA ARG A 210 -9.43 -3.69 -5.10
C ARG A 210 -10.91 -3.68 -4.75
N LEU A 211 -11.74 -2.90 -5.45
CA LEU A 211 -13.19 -2.90 -5.23
C LEU A 211 -13.85 -4.25 -5.54
N ASN A 212 -13.28 -5.05 -6.43
CA ASN A 212 -13.81 -6.38 -6.74
C ASN A 212 -13.48 -7.39 -5.64
N PHE A 213 -12.26 -7.35 -5.10
CA PHE A 213 -11.73 -8.44 -4.26
C PHE A 213 -11.60 -8.09 -2.78
N SER A 214 -11.62 -6.80 -2.42
CA SER A 214 -11.33 -6.35 -1.06
C SER A 214 -12.58 -5.92 -0.27
N PRO A 215 -12.97 -6.63 0.80
CA PRO A 215 -14.17 -6.31 1.58
C PRO A 215 -14.11 -4.95 2.26
N TYR A 216 -12.93 -4.50 2.73
CA TYR A 216 -12.83 -3.22 3.43
C TYR A 216 -12.98 -2.02 2.49
N ALA A 217 -12.47 -2.13 1.26
CA ALA A 217 -12.61 -1.10 0.23
C ALA A 217 -14.09 -0.96 -0.17
N GLN A 218 -14.77 -2.09 -0.39
CA GLN A 218 -16.20 -2.15 -0.71
C GLN A 218 -17.06 -1.49 0.38
N VAL A 219 -16.87 -1.88 1.65
CA VAL A 219 -17.65 -1.35 2.78
C VAL A 219 -17.41 0.15 2.98
N THR A 220 -16.16 0.60 2.81
CA THR A 220 -15.82 2.02 2.98
C THR A 220 -16.42 2.88 1.88
N LEU A 221 -16.34 2.42 0.62
CA LEU A 221 -16.97 3.10 -0.50
C LEU A 221 -18.50 3.16 -0.33
N LEU A 222 -19.13 2.03 0.04
CA LEU A 222 -20.57 1.99 0.30
C LEU A 222 -20.98 2.99 1.40
N ARG A 223 -20.22 3.08 2.50
CA ARG A 223 -20.50 4.04 3.58
C ARG A 223 -20.47 5.50 3.08
N ILE A 224 -19.54 5.83 2.20
CA ILE A 224 -19.44 7.17 1.61
C ILE A 224 -20.61 7.43 0.68
N LEU A 225 -20.96 6.46 -0.17
CA LEU A 225 -22.12 6.56 -1.05
C LEU A 225 -23.40 6.77 -0.25
N LEU A 226 -23.62 6.02 0.83
CA LEU A 226 -24.79 6.22 1.70
C LEU A 226 -24.84 7.60 2.36
N ARG A 227 -23.68 8.21 2.65
CA ARG A 227 -23.61 9.58 3.19
C ARG A 227 -23.91 10.64 2.13
N ILE A 228 -23.52 10.39 0.88
CA ILE A 228 -23.77 11.28 -0.27
C ILE A 228 -25.20 11.12 -0.81
N ASP A 229 -25.82 9.96 -0.61
CA ASP A 229 -27.17 9.60 -1.09
C ASP A 229 -28.21 10.70 -0.83
N LYS A 230 -28.17 11.31 0.36
CA LYS A 230 -29.07 12.40 0.77
C LYS A 230 -28.93 13.69 -0.05
N LYS A 231 -27.84 13.85 -0.81
CA LYS A 231 -27.50 15.04 -1.60
C LYS A 231 -27.59 14.80 -3.10
N VAL A 232 -28.02 13.61 -3.54
CA VAL A 232 -28.08 13.27 -4.96
C VAL A 232 -29.36 13.84 -5.59
N PRO A 233 -29.27 14.60 -6.70
CA PRO A 233 -30.45 15.10 -7.39
C PRO A 233 -31.25 13.95 -8.03
N ALA A 234 -32.57 14.10 -8.09
CA ALA A 234 -33.48 13.06 -8.60
C ALA A 234 -33.12 12.58 -10.02
N SER A 235 -32.56 13.46 -10.85
CA SER A 235 -32.14 13.16 -12.23
C SER A 235 -31.01 12.13 -12.33
N LYS A 236 -30.19 11.96 -11.28
CA LYS A 236 -29.06 11.02 -11.25
C LYS A 236 -29.30 9.81 -10.35
N LYS A 237 -30.50 9.69 -9.77
CA LYS A 237 -30.84 8.64 -8.81
C LYS A 237 -30.71 7.23 -9.41
N LYS A 238 -31.09 7.03 -10.68
CA LYS A 238 -30.97 5.71 -11.35
C LYS A 238 -29.51 5.23 -11.42
N GLN A 239 -28.62 6.06 -11.96
CA GLN A 239 -27.18 5.76 -12.05
C GLN A 239 -26.57 5.54 -10.66
N TRP A 240 -27.08 6.27 -9.66
CA TRP A 240 -26.65 6.13 -8.28
C TRP A 240 -27.06 4.79 -7.65
N GLU A 241 -28.30 4.34 -7.89
CA GLU A 241 -28.76 3.02 -7.49
C GLU A 241 -27.96 1.90 -8.17
N ASP A 242 -27.64 2.04 -9.46
CA ASP A 242 -26.85 1.04 -10.18
C ASP A 242 -25.46 0.83 -9.54
N ILE A 243 -24.79 1.92 -9.15
CA ILE A 243 -23.49 1.87 -8.44
C ILE A 243 -23.64 1.21 -7.07
N LYS A 244 -24.70 1.54 -6.31
CA LYS A 244 -24.97 0.92 -5.01
C LYS A 244 -25.23 -0.57 -5.16
N ASN A 245 -26.07 -0.96 -6.11
CA ASN A 245 -26.42 -2.36 -6.40
C ASN A 245 -25.19 -3.17 -6.79
N PHE A 246 -24.33 -2.62 -7.66
CA PHE A 246 -23.05 -3.26 -8.00
C PHE A 246 -22.21 -3.58 -6.76
N LEU A 247 -22.06 -2.61 -5.84
CA LEU A 247 -21.30 -2.82 -4.61
C LEU A 247 -21.98 -3.80 -3.65
N TYR A 248 -23.31 -3.74 -3.52
CA TYR A 248 -24.06 -4.69 -2.69
C TYR A 248 -23.87 -6.12 -3.17
N LEU A 249 -24.04 -6.37 -4.47
CA LEU A 249 -23.85 -7.68 -5.07
C LEU A 249 -22.43 -8.21 -4.82
N ARG A 250 -21.42 -7.36 -4.97
CA ARG A 250 -20.02 -7.78 -4.76
C ARG A 250 -19.67 -8.06 -3.30
N ILE A 251 -20.24 -7.29 -2.37
CA ILE A 251 -20.12 -7.56 -0.94
C ILE A 251 -20.80 -8.89 -0.57
N GLU A 252 -21.97 -9.16 -1.14
CA GLU A 252 -22.72 -10.39 -0.89
C GLU A 252 -21.98 -11.63 -1.42
N GLU A 253 -21.44 -11.54 -2.63
CA GLU A 253 -20.62 -12.59 -3.23
C GLU A 253 -19.37 -12.89 -2.40
N ASN A 254 -18.67 -11.86 -1.92
CA ASN A 254 -17.52 -12.02 -1.03
C ASN A 254 -17.90 -12.71 0.29
N LYS A 255 -19.06 -12.37 0.88
CA LYS A 255 -19.56 -13.05 2.08
C LYS A 255 -19.88 -14.52 1.79
N LYS A 256 -20.50 -14.81 0.65
CA LYS A 256 -20.83 -16.18 0.21
C LYS A 256 -19.56 -17.02 0.02
N ASN A 257 -18.57 -16.47 -0.70
CA ASN A 257 -17.29 -17.14 -0.94
C ASN A 257 -16.56 -17.43 0.36
N ARG A 258 -16.56 -16.48 1.31
CA ARG A 258 -15.94 -16.66 2.62
C ARG A 258 -16.61 -17.77 3.43
N ARG A 259 -17.95 -17.79 3.48
CA ARG A 259 -18.70 -18.86 4.15
C ARG A 259 -18.44 -20.23 3.53
N ALA A 260 -18.31 -20.30 2.19
CA ALA A 260 -18.00 -21.55 1.50
C ALA A 260 -16.58 -22.06 1.79
N VAL A 261 -15.62 -21.17 2.03
CA VAL A 261 -14.28 -21.54 2.50
C VAL A 261 -14.32 -22.01 3.95
N GLU A 262 -15.02 -21.29 4.82
CA GLU A 262 -15.20 -21.66 6.23
C GLU A 262 -15.89 -23.03 6.40
N SER A 263 -16.82 -23.38 5.51
CA SER A 263 -17.48 -24.70 5.55
C SER A 263 -16.62 -25.87 5.04
N ARG A 264 -15.47 -25.58 4.42
CA ARG A 264 -14.55 -26.59 3.86
C ARG A 264 -13.34 -26.85 4.77
N LEU A 265 -13.16 -26.05 5.80
CA LEU A 265 -12.11 -26.15 6.82
C LEU A 265 -12.69 -26.79 8.09
#